data_AF-A0A7W1JUL7-F1
#
_entry.id   AF-A0A7W1JUL7-F1
#
_cell.length_a   1.000
_cell.length_b   1.000
_cell.length_c   1.000
_cell.angle_alpha   90.00
_cell.angle_beta   90.00
_cell.angle_gamma   90.00
#
_symmetry.space_group_name_H-M   'P 1'
#
loop_
_entity.id
_entity.type
_entity.pdbx_description
1 polymer ?
#
loop_
_entity_poly.entity_id
_entity_poly.type
_entity_poly.pdbx_seq_one_letter_code
_entity_poly.pdbx_strand_id
1 'polypeptide(L)'
;MTEETKPGPRSTPRRTSLLPDRFPVRRTILILLSIAIVVGVTLGTVATLREGRFTGAAWQGFVISGIARGSVYALIALGYTLVYGILFMINFAHGEVFMSGAYTAFFVAAALAEHNFLNANPIVSIFLILLVSMVTSTAVALVLERVAYRPLR
;
A
#
# COMPACT_ATOMS: atom_id res chain seq x y z
N MET A 1 58.00 23.50 -38.70
CA MET A 1 57.20 22.32 -39.07
C MET A 1 57.49 21.25 -38.04
N THR A 2 56.77 21.28 -36.92
CA THR A 2 56.81 20.26 -35.87
C THR A 2 55.39 20.18 -35.32
N GLU A 3 54.62 19.21 -35.82
CA GLU A 3 53.30 18.86 -35.31
C GLU A 3 53.43 18.37 -33.87
N GLU A 4 52.92 19.14 -32.91
CA GLU A 4 52.61 18.64 -31.58
C GLU A 4 51.37 17.73 -31.68
N THR A 5 51.63 16.42 -31.70
CA THR A 5 50.60 15.39 -31.61
C THR A 5 49.90 15.46 -30.25
N LYS A 6 48.63 15.89 -30.27
CA LYS A 6 47.72 15.95 -29.13
C LYS A 6 47.58 14.57 -28.46
N PRO A 7 47.74 14.45 -27.13
CA PRO A 7 47.65 13.15 -26.47
C PRO A 7 46.19 12.64 -26.46
N GLY A 8 46.00 11.39 -26.87
CA GLY A 8 44.69 10.72 -26.93
C GLY A 8 44.00 10.57 -25.57
N PRO A 9 42.68 10.33 -25.55
CA PRO A 9 41.89 10.24 -24.32
C PRO A 9 42.37 9.07 -23.45
N ARG A 10 42.73 9.36 -22.19
CA ARG A 10 43.15 8.35 -21.21
C ARG A 10 41.96 7.45 -20.87
N SER A 11 42.01 6.19 -21.28
CA SER A 11 41.07 5.16 -20.82
C SER A 11 41.28 4.94 -19.32
N THR A 12 40.33 5.41 -18.50
CA THR A 12 40.30 5.09 -17.08
C THR A 12 40.10 3.58 -16.91
N PRO A 13 40.96 2.88 -16.14
CA PRO A 13 40.76 1.45 -15.89
C PRO A 13 39.47 1.27 -15.10
N ARG A 14 38.52 0.53 -15.67
CA ARG A 14 37.23 0.21 -15.04
C ARG A 14 37.52 -0.69 -13.84
N ARG A 15 37.51 -0.12 -12.63
CA ARG A 15 37.71 -0.83 -11.36
C ARG A 15 36.54 -1.80 -11.17
N THR A 16 36.69 -3.05 -11.56
CA THR A 16 35.77 -4.13 -11.23
C THR A 16 35.89 -4.39 -9.73
N SER A 17 34.99 -3.82 -8.94
CA SER A 17 34.92 -4.08 -7.50
C SER A 17 34.40 -5.50 -7.28
N LEU A 18 35.31 -6.48 -7.24
CA LEU A 18 35.06 -7.81 -6.69
C LEU A 18 34.98 -7.71 -5.17
N LEU A 19 33.90 -7.10 -4.67
CA LEU A 19 33.54 -7.21 -3.26
C LEU A 19 32.85 -8.57 -3.09
N PRO A 20 33.37 -9.49 -2.26
CA PRO A 20 32.63 -10.68 -1.88
C PRO A 20 31.34 -10.24 -1.21
N ASP A 21 30.20 -10.79 -1.66
CA ASP A 21 28.92 -10.66 -0.98
C ASP A 21 29.13 -11.09 0.49
N ARG A 22 29.23 -10.11 1.38
CA ARG A 22 29.35 -10.36 2.81
C ARG A 22 28.05 -11.04 3.24
N PHE A 23 28.13 -12.35 3.48
CA PHE A 23 27.12 -13.31 3.94
C PHE A 23 25.64 -12.93 3.72
N PRO A 24 24.84 -13.78 3.06
CA PRO A 24 23.43 -13.50 2.75
C PRO A 24 22.50 -13.62 3.98
N VAL A 25 22.90 -13.17 5.17
CA VAL A 25 22.14 -13.25 6.43
C VAL A 25 20.74 -12.68 6.29
N ARG A 26 20.60 -11.50 5.66
CA ARG A 26 19.28 -10.90 5.36
C ARG A 26 18.42 -11.83 4.51
N ARG A 27 19.00 -12.44 3.47
CA ARG A 27 18.25 -13.34 2.56
C ARG A 27 17.85 -14.63 3.28
N THR A 28 18.74 -15.20 4.09
CA THR A 28 18.45 -16.39 4.89
C THR A 28 17.34 -16.12 5.91
N ILE A 29 17.40 -14.99 6.62
CA ILE A 29 16.36 -14.58 7.58
C ILE A 29 15.01 -14.42 6.86
N LEU A 30 14.98 -13.72 5.73
CA LEU A 30 13.74 -13.51 4.97
C LEU A 30 13.13 -14.83 4.49
N ILE A 31 13.95 -15.75 3.97
CA ILE A 31 13.47 -17.07 3.51
C ILE A 31 12.93 -17.90 4.68
N LEU A 32 13.65 -17.95 5.79
CA LEU A 32 13.20 -18.66 7.00
C LEU A 32 11.88 -18.10 7.52
N LEU A 33 11.74 -16.77 7.55
CA LEU A 33 10.51 -16.11 7.95
C LEU A 33 9.35 -16.44 7.00
N SER A 34 9.57 -16.39 5.68
CA SER A 34 8.55 -16.74 4.70
C SER A 34 8.11 -18.20 4.83
N ILE A 35 9.05 -19.12 5.03
CA ILE A 35 8.74 -20.54 5.26
C ILE A 35 7.93 -20.70 6.56
N ALA A 36 8.35 -20.05 7.65
CA ALA A 36 7.64 -20.11 8.93
C ALA A 36 6.19 -19.61 8.81
N ILE A 37 5.96 -18.51 8.09
CA ILE A 37 4.61 -17.98 7.83
C ILE A 37 3.78 -18.98 7.03
N VAL A 38 4.31 -19.50 5.91
CA VAL A 38 3.59 -20.45 5.04
C VAL A 38 3.25 -21.74 5.80
N VAL A 39 4.21 -22.27 6.57
CA VAL A 39 4.00 -23.46 7.41
C VAL A 39 2.95 -23.18 8.48
N GLY A 40 3.03 -22.04 9.18
CA GLY A 40 2.04 -21.65 10.17
C GLY A 40 0.62 -21.55 9.60
N VAL A 41 0.47 -20.90 8.44
CA VAL A 41 -0.83 -20.74 7.76
C VAL A 41 -1.38 -22.08 7.28
N THR A 42 -0.54 -22.94 6.68
CA THR A 42 -0.97 -24.25 6.17
C THR A 42 -1.36 -25.19 7.32
N LEU A 43 -0.55 -25.27 8.37
CA LEU A 43 -0.86 -26.06 9.56
C LEU A 43 -2.13 -25.55 10.27
N GLY A 44 -2.26 -24.23 10.45
CA GLY A 44 -3.45 -23.63 11.05
C GLY A 44 -4.72 -23.92 10.25
N THR A 45 -4.64 -23.80 8.92
CA THR A 45 -5.75 -24.11 8.00
C THR A 45 -6.14 -25.58 8.06
N VAL A 46 -5.17 -26.50 8.03
CA VAL A 46 -5.41 -27.95 8.10
C VAL A 46 -5.96 -28.36 9.46
N ALA A 47 -5.43 -27.84 10.55
CA ALA A 47 -5.96 -28.10 11.90
C ALA A 47 -7.43 -27.64 12.00
N THR A 48 -7.72 -26.45 11.48
CA THR A 48 -9.07 -25.88 11.45
C THR A 48 -10.05 -26.73 10.63
N LEU A 49 -9.61 -27.27 9.49
CA LEU A 49 -10.41 -28.17 8.64
C LEU A 49 -10.68 -29.52 9.33
N ARG A 50 -9.69 -30.06 10.05
CA ARG A 50 -9.80 -31.36 10.75
C ARG A 50 -10.77 -31.32 11.92
N GLU A 51 -10.84 -30.20 12.64
CA GLU A 51 -11.78 -30.03 13.75
C GLU A 51 -13.25 -29.94 13.29
N GLY A 52 -13.52 -29.74 11.98
CA GLY A 52 -14.88 -29.69 11.44
C GLY A 52 -15.74 -28.52 11.96
N ARG A 53 -15.11 -27.54 12.62
CA ARG A 53 -15.80 -26.45 13.34
C ARG A 53 -16.41 -25.39 12.46
N PHE A 54 -15.96 -25.27 11.21
CA PHE A 54 -16.34 -24.20 10.30
C PHE A 54 -17.03 -24.75 9.06
N THR A 55 -18.20 -24.18 8.73
CA THR A 55 -18.97 -24.51 7.53
C THR A 55 -18.30 -23.97 6.27
N GLY A 56 -18.69 -24.47 5.09
CA GLY A 56 -18.20 -23.96 3.80
C GLY A 56 -18.44 -22.46 3.61
N ALA A 57 -19.54 -21.92 4.16
CA ALA A 57 -19.84 -20.49 4.14
C ALA A 57 -18.85 -19.66 4.99
N ALA A 58 -18.36 -20.20 6.10
CA ALA A 58 -17.36 -19.52 6.92
C ALA A 58 -16.03 -19.35 6.16
N TRP A 59 -15.60 -20.38 5.42
CA TRP A 59 -14.41 -20.32 4.56
C TRP A 59 -14.55 -19.28 3.45
N GLN A 60 -15.73 -19.17 2.83
CA GLN A 60 -16.02 -18.10 1.87
C GLN A 60 -15.85 -16.71 2.52
N GLY A 61 -16.41 -16.52 3.72
CA GLY A 61 -16.27 -15.28 4.47
C GLY A 61 -14.82 -14.91 4.80
N PHE A 62 -13.99 -15.89 5.17
CA PHE A 62 -12.57 -15.66 5.46
C PHE A 62 -11.77 -15.24 4.22
N VAL A 63 -12.00 -15.88 3.07
CA VAL A 63 -11.32 -15.52 1.83
C VAL A 63 -11.72 -14.12 1.38
N ILE A 64 -13.03 -13.82 1.35
CA ILE A 64 -13.54 -12.50 0.95
C ILE A 64 -13.00 -11.41 1.87
N SER A 65 -13.06 -11.62 3.18
CA SER A 65 -12.57 -10.65 4.16
C SER A 65 -11.05 -10.51 4.13
N GLY A 66 -10.33 -11.59 3.83
CA GLY A 66 -8.88 -11.59 3.65
C GLY A 66 -8.46 -10.75 2.45
N ILE A 67 -9.08 -10.97 1.29
CA ILE A 67 -8.84 -10.18 0.07
C ILE A 67 -9.22 -8.73 0.29
N ALA A 68 -10.38 -8.45 0.88
CA ALA A 68 -10.83 -7.07 1.14
C ALA A 68 -9.81 -6.28 1.98
N ARG A 69 -9.32 -6.85 3.08
CA ARG A 69 -8.29 -6.23 3.93
C ARG A 69 -6.94 -6.11 3.22
N GLY A 70 -6.55 -7.14 2.48
CA GLY A 70 -5.32 -7.14 1.67
C GLY A 70 -5.32 -6.03 0.61
N SER A 71 -6.45 -5.83 -0.08
CA SER A 71 -6.62 -4.77 -1.07
C SER A 71 -6.49 -3.37 -0.45
N VAL A 72 -7.02 -3.16 0.76
CA VAL A 72 -6.84 -1.89 1.49
C VAL A 72 -5.36 -1.65 1.78
N TYR A 73 -4.63 -2.64 2.30
CA TYR A 73 -3.19 -2.49 2.55
C TYR A 73 -2.38 -2.29 1.27
N ALA A 74 -2.74 -2.98 0.18
CA ALA A 74 -2.11 -2.80 -1.13
C ALA A 74 -2.35 -1.38 -1.69
N LEU A 75 -3.57 -0.85 -1.58
CA LEU A 75 -3.89 0.51 -2.00
C LEU A 75 -3.16 1.57 -1.16
N ILE A 76 -3.05 1.36 0.15
CA ILE A 76 -2.27 2.25 1.03
C ILE A 76 -0.80 2.26 0.60
N ALA A 77 -0.20 1.09 0.39
CA ALA A 77 1.18 0.99 -0.07
C ALA A 77 1.38 1.66 -1.44
N LEU A 78 0.46 1.43 -2.38
CA LEU A 78 0.46 2.06 -3.70
C LEU A 78 0.38 3.59 -3.58
N GLY A 79 -0.50 4.13 -2.73
CA GLY A 79 -0.62 5.56 -2.46
C GLY A 79 0.70 6.17 -1.97
N TYR A 80 1.35 5.54 -0.99
CA TYR A 80 2.66 5.99 -0.51
C TYR A 80 3.73 5.97 -1.62
N THR A 81 3.75 4.93 -2.46
CA THR A 81 4.72 4.85 -3.57
C THR A 81 4.49 5.92 -4.64
N LEU A 82 3.24 6.27 -4.95
CA LEU A 82 2.93 7.30 -5.94
C LEU A 82 3.29 8.70 -5.43
N VAL A 83 2.94 9.01 -4.18
CA VAL A 83 3.21 10.34 -3.59
C VAL A 83 4.71 10.60 -3.50
N TYR A 84 5.47 9.65 -2.93
CA TYR A 84 6.92 9.80 -2.82
C TYR A 84 7.61 9.72 -4.19
N GLY A 85 7.10 8.90 -5.11
CA GLY A 85 7.65 8.73 -6.45
C GLY A 85 7.57 9.98 -7.33
N ILE A 86 6.59 10.86 -7.08
CA ILE A 86 6.43 12.12 -7.83
C ILE A 86 7.02 13.30 -7.07
N LEU A 87 6.74 13.43 -5.77
CA LEU A 87 7.07 14.63 -5.00
C LEU A 87 8.48 14.60 -4.39
N PHE A 88 9.10 13.42 -4.25
CA PHE A 88 10.40 13.22 -3.58
C PHE A 88 10.54 13.86 -2.18
N MET A 89 9.42 14.23 -1.55
CA MET A 89 9.35 14.88 -0.25
C MET A 89 8.63 14.01 0.78
N ILE A 90 8.99 14.18 2.05
CA ILE A 90 8.37 13.48 3.17
C ILE A 90 7.00 14.13 3.45
N ASN A 91 5.92 13.46 3.05
CA ASN A 91 4.56 13.93 3.32
C ASN A 91 4.03 13.32 4.63
N PHE A 92 4.02 14.12 5.70
CA PHE A 92 3.49 13.70 7.01
C PHE A 92 1.96 13.68 7.09
N ALA A 93 1.28 14.41 6.21
CA ALA A 93 -0.19 14.52 6.22
C ALA A 93 -0.88 13.39 5.44
N HIS A 94 -0.14 12.53 4.75
CA HIS A 94 -0.71 11.43 3.95
C HIS A 94 -1.64 10.55 4.79
N GLY A 95 -1.25 10.22 6.03
CA GLY A 95 -2.07 9.43 6.93
C GLY A 95 -3.38 10.11 7.32
N GLU A 96 -3.35 11.42 7.58
CA GLU A 96 -4.53 12.21 7.98
C GLU A 96 -5.52 12.37 6.82
N VAL A 97 -5.00 12.68 5.61
CA VAL A 97 -5.83 12.77 4.39
C VAL A 97 -6.46 11.42 4.08
N PHE A 98 -5.70 10.32 4.18
CA PHE A 98 -6.23 8.96 4.01
C PHE A 98 -7.32 8.64 5.05
N MET A 99 -7.07 8.95 6.34
CA MET A 99 -8.02 8.71 7.41
C MET A 99 -9.33 9.47 7.18
N SER A 100 -9.26 10.72 6.73
CA SER A 100 -10.45 11.52 6.46
C SER A 100 -11.39 10.84 5.46
N GLY A 101 -10.86 10.32 4.35
CA GLY A 101 -11.65 9.56 3.37
C GLY A 101 -12.19 8.25 3.94
N ALA A 102 -11.39 7.49 4.70
CA ALA A 102 -11.82 6.22 5.27
C ALA A 102 -12.94 6.37 6.31
N TYR A 103 -12.85 7.38 7.18
CA TYR A 103 -13.90 7.68 8.16
C TYR A 103 -15.15 8.23 7.49
N THR A 104 -15.02 9.08 6.46
CA THR A 104 -16.17 9.49 5.64
C THR A 104 -16.88 8.27 5.05
N ALA A 105 -16.13 7.31 4.48
CA ALA A 105 -16.72 6.10 3.93
C ALA A 105 -17.52 5.32 4.99
N PHE A 106 -16.96 5.19 6.19
CA PHE A 106 -17.62 4.53 7.32
C PHE A 106 -18.92 5.24 7.73
N PHE A 107 -18.89 6.55 7.94
CA PHE A 107 -20.07 7.29 8.38
C PHE A 107 -21.17 7.34 7.31
N VAL A 108 -20.80 7.48 6.04
CA VAL A 108 -21.77 7.42 4.93
C VAL A 108 -22.38 6.02 4.85
N ALA A 109 -21.56 4.97 4.94
CA ALA A 109 -22.06 3.59 4.96
C ALA A 109 -23.01 3.34 6.14
N ALA A 110 -22.67 3.83 7.34
CA ALA A 110 -23.51 3.71 8.53
C ALA A 110 -24.86 4.41 8.34
N ALA A 111 -24.86 5.65 7.84
CA ALA A 111 -26.10 6.40 7.56
C ALA A 111 -26.97 5.70 6.50
N LEU A 112 -26.37 5.16 5.44
CA LEU A 112 -27.10 4.41 4.41
C LEU A 112 -27.65 3.07 4.96
N ALA A 113 -26.95 2.45 5.90
CA ALA A 113 -27.37 1.21 6.55
C ALA A 113 -28.56 1.45 7.50
N GLU A 114 -28.57 2.56 8.25
CA GLU A 114 -29.68 2.93 9.14
C GLU A 114 -31.03 3.05 8.40
N HIS A 115 -31.00 3.58 7.18
CA HIS A 115 -32.19 3.69 6.32
C HIS A 115 -32.47 2.44 5.48
N ASN A 116 -31.76 1.33 5.74
CA ASN A 116 -31.79 0.08 4.95
C ASN A 116 -31.49 0.27 3.45
N PHE A 117 -30.99 1.45 3.05
CA PHE A 117 -30.67 1.79 1.66
C PHE A 117 -29.46 0.99 1.16
N LEU A 118 -28.50 0.72 2.05
CA LEU A 118 -27.31 -0.07 1.76
C LEU A 118 -27.65 -1.49 1.29
N ASN A 119 -28.62 -2.14 1.94
CA ASN A 119 -29.08 -3.47 1.57
C ASN A 119 -30.02 -3.46 0.36
N ALA A 120 -30.87 -2.43 0.24
CA ALA A 120 -31.81 -2.31 -0.87
C ALA A 120 -31.12 -2.00 -2.20
N ASN A 121 -30.11 -1.12 -2.20
CA ASN A 121 -29.40 -0.67 -3.40
C ASN A 121 -27.87 -0.70 -3.19
N PRO A 122 -27.25 -1.90 -3.13
CA PRO A 122 -25.84 -2.04 -2.77
C PRO A 122 -24.89 -1.38 -3.78
N ILE A 123 -25.18 -1.48 -5.09
CA ILE A 123 -24.34 -0.90 -6.14
C ILE A 123 -24.31 0.64 -6.02
N VAL A 124 -25.49 1.27 -5.93
CA VAL A 124 -25.62 2.72 -5.79
C VAL A 124 -24.96 3.21 -4.51
N SER A 125 -25.13 2.46 -3.42
CA SER A 125 -24.52 2.78 -2.12
C SER A 125 -22.99 2.78 -2.21
N ILE A 126 -22.38 1.79 -2.87
CA ILE A 126 -20.93 1.73 -3.06
C ILE A 126 -20.43 2.94 -3.85
N PHE A 127 -21.12 3.31 -4.95
CA PHE A 127 -20.75 4.49 -5.74
C PHE A 127 -20.87 5.79 -4.94
N LEU A 128 -21.93 5.95 -4.15
CA LEU A 128 -22.12 7.12 -3.29
C LEU A 128 -21.04 7.20 -2.21
N ILE A 129 -20.78 6.11 -1.49
CA ILE A 129 -19.72 6.04 -0.47
C ILE A 129 -18.38 6.42 -1.08
N LEU A 130 -18.04 5.85 -2.24
CA LEU A 130 -16.80 6.11 -2.95
C LEU A 130 -16.68 7.58 -3.37
N LEU A 131 -17.73 8.14 -3.99
CA LEU A 131 -17.71 9.51 -4.49
C LEU A 131 -17.62 10.52 -3.36
N VAL A 132 -18.42 10.37 -2.31
CA VAL A 132 -18.40 11.28 -1.15
C VAL A 132 -17.05 11.22 -0.45
N SER A 133 -16.50 10.01 -0.25
CA SER A 133 -15.19 9.86 0.40
C SER A 133 -14.05 10.47 -0.43
N MET A 134 -14.07 10.30 -1.75
CA MET A 134 -13.09 10.93 -2.65
C MET A 134 -13.17 12.46 -2.61
N VAL A 135 -14.38 13.02 -2.65
CA VAL A 135 -14.59 14.47 -2.57
C VAL A 135 -14.08 15.00 -1.24
N THR A 136 -14.41 14.34 -0.12
CA THR A 136 -13.96 14.77 1.20
C THR A 136 -12.44 14.69 1.35
N SER A 137 -11.79 13.58 0.97
CA SER A 137 -10.33 13.48 1.07
C SER A 137 -9.62 14.49 0.17
N THR A 138 -10.17 14.76 -1.02
CA THR A 138 -9.63 15.78 -1.93
C THR A 138 -9.78 17.18 -1.35
N ALA A 139 -10.95 17.49 -0.77
CA ALA A 139 -11.17 18.77 -0.11
C ALA A 139 -10.20 18.98 1.06
N VAL A 140 -9.99 17.97 1.91
CA VAL A 140 -9.02 18.02 3.01
C VAL A 140 -7.61 18.25 2.49
N ALA A 141 -7.19 17.54 1.44
CA ALA A 141 -5.87 17.73 0.82
C ALA A 141 -5.67 19.16 0.28
N LEU A 142 -6.69 19.72 -0.39
CA LEU A 142 -6.65 21.08 -0.92
C LEU A 142 -6.64 22.15 0.18
N VAL A 143 -7.40 21.94 1.25
CA VAL A 143 -7.41 22.82 2.43
C VAL A 143 -6.03 22.80 3.09
N LEU A 144 -5.43 21.63 3.26
CA LEU A 144 -4.08 21.50 3.80
C LEU A 144 -3.06 22.25 2.93
N GLU A 145 -3.15 22.09 1.60
CA GLU A 145 -2.27 22.83 0.69
C GLU A 145 -2.43 24.34 0.84
N ARG A 146 -3.67 24.83 0.95
CA ARG A 146 -3.95 26.26 1.09
C ARG A 146 -3.54 26.84 2.44
N VAL A 147 -3.79 26.13 3.53
CA VAL A 147 -3.60 26.65 4.89
C VAL A 147 -2.18 26.42 5.38
N ALA A 148 -1.62 25.23 5.16
CA ALA A 148 -0.29 24.89 5.68
C ALA A 148 0.81 25.16 4.67
N TYR A 149 0.69 24.67 3.44
CA TYR A 149 1.80 24.75 2.48
C TYR A 149 1.88 26.11 1.78
N ARG A 150 0.76 26.76 1.46
CA ARG A 150 0.77 28.04 0.77
C ARG A 150 1.47 29.20 1.48
N PRO A 151 1.35 29.37 2.80
CA PRO A 151 2.08 30.44 3.50
C PRO A 151 3.55 30.12 3.78
N LEU A 152 3.99 28.86 3.61
CA LEU A 152 5.37 28.43 3.84
C LEU A 152 6.25 28.48 2.58
N ARG A 153 5.65 28.76 1.42
CA ARG A 153 6.33 29.01 0.14
C ARG A 153 6.36 30.51 -0.13
#